data_AF-A0A921YSA1-F1
#
_entry.id   AF-A0A921YSA1-F1
#
_cell.length_a   1.000
_cell.length_b   1.000
_cell.length_c   1.000
_cell.angle_alpha   90.00
_cell.angle_beta   90.00
_cell.angle_gamma   90.00
#
_symmetry.space_group_name_H-M   'P 1'
#
loop_
_entity.id
_entity.type
_entity.pdbx_description
1 polymer ?
#
loop_
_entity_poly.entity_id
_entity_poly.type
_entity_poly.pdbx_seq_one_letter_code
_entity_poly.pdbx_strand_id
1 'polypeptide(L)'
;MSEEESVDIEQELDELLTKVQPNLQDVIKRSFTNVVLQHTKNGEQVKPDVLGDTSYFAKNTQVNLTRLELVKSPTFHVQNLSLDLKSMALSLRCSLGEVNVRGIYSAYNENLFNLIPVMAEGHVV
;
A
#
# COMPACT_ATOMS: atom_id res chain seq x y z
N MET A 1 -35.52 41.28 -14.76
CA MET A 1 -34.42 40.41 -15.22
C MET A 1 -33.96 39.65 -14.00
N SER A 2 -34.39 38.41 -13.87
CA SER A 2 -33.97 37.52 -12.79
C SER A 2 -32.51 37.18 -13.00
N GLU A 3 -31.66 37.61 -12.08
CA GLU A 3 -30.26 37.22 -12.01
C GLU A 3 -30.23 35.69 -11.96
N GLU A 4 -29.63 35.07 -12.97
CA GLU A 4 -29.30 33.66 -12.94
C GLU A 4 -28.29 33.48 -11.81
N GLU A 5 -28.78 33.07 -10.63
CA GLU A 5 -27.94 32.57 -9.55
C GLU A 5 -27.08 31.47 -10.17
N SER A 6 -25.79 31.75 -10.34
CA SER A 6 -24.83 30.75 -10.76
C SER A 6 -24.76 29.71 -9.64
N VAL A 7 -25.52 28.63 -9.78
CA VAL A 7 -25.56 27.54 -8.82
C VAL A 7 -24.15 26.96 -8.77
N ASP A 8 -23.46 27.22 -7.66
CA ASP A 8 -22.17 26.61 -7.37
C ASP A 8 -22.44 25.17 -6.91
N ILE A 9 -22.51 24.27 -7.90
CA ILE A 9 -22.80 22.84 -7.74
C ILE A 9 -21.88 22.21 -6.69
N GLU A 10 -20.66 22.74 -6.54
CA GLU A 10 -19.71 22.25 -5.53
C GLU A 10 -20.18 22.53 -4.11
N GLN A 11 -20.71 23.73 -3.88
CA GLN A 11 -21.18 24.17 -2.58
C GLN A 11 -22.46 23.43 -2.19
N GLU A 12 -23.40 23.25 -3.14
CA GLU A 12 -24.61 22.44 -2.93
C GLU A 12 -24.30 20.98 -2.64
N LEU A 13 -23.31 20.39 -3.34
CA LEU A 13 -22.93 19.00 -3.11
C LEU A 13 -22.29 18.83 -1.72
N ASP A 14 -21.37 19.71 -1.33
CA ASP A 14 -20.74 19.69 0.00
C ASP A 14 -21.78 19.91 1.11
N GLU A 15 -22.75 20.82 0.92
CA GLU A 15 -23.86 21.05 1.84
C GLU A 15 -24.78 19.82 1.94
N LEU A 16 -25.13 19.21 0.81
CA LEU A 16 -25.94 17.99 0.76
C LEU A 16 -25.23 16.84 1.48
N LEU A 17 -23.94 16.65 1.22
CA LEU A 17 -23.14 15.61 1.86
C LEU A 17 -23.01 15.85 3.37
N THR A 18 -22.81 17.10 3.78
CA THR A 18 -22.76 17.48 5.20
C THR A 18 -24.12 17.24 5.88
N LYS A 19 -25.23 17.48 5.17
CA LYS A 19 -26.58 17.26 5.67
C LYS A 19 -26.95 15.78 5.75
N VAL A 20 -26.51 14.96 4.79
CA VAL A 20 -26.78 13.52 4.75
C VAL A 20 -25.89 12.75 5.71
N GLN A 21 -24.59 13.05 5.76
CA GLN A 21 -23.65 12.39 6.65
C GLN A 21 -22.61 13.39 7.21
N PRO A 22 -22.95 14.09 8.31
CA PRO A 22 -22.02 15.01 8.95
C PRO A 22 -20.78 14.27 9.41
N ASN A 23 -19.60 14.87 9.20
CA ASN A 23 -18.30 14.31 9.56
C ASN A 23 -17.97 12.97 8.84
N LEU A 24 -18.50 12.74 7.63
CA LEU A 24 -18.21 11.55 6.82
C LEU A 24 -16.71 11.21 6.76
N GLN A 25 -15.85 12.22 6.57
CA GLN A 25 -14.40 12.03 6.53
C GLN A 25 -13.83 11.46 7.85
N ASP A 26 -14.30 11.94 9.00
CA ASP A 26 -13.87 11.45 10.31
C ASP A 26 -14.43 10.06 10.61
N VAL A 27 -15.66 9.79 10.17
CA VAL A 27 -16.26 8.44 10.25
C VAL A 27 -15.42 7.46 9.45
N ILE A 28 -15.05 7.79 8.21
CA ILE A 28 -14.21 6.92 7.37
C ILE A 28 -12.83 6.72 8.01
N LYS A 29 -12.19 7.79 8.51
CA LYS A 29 -10.92 7.69 9.26
C LYS A 29 -11.01 6.72 10.43
N ARG A 30 -12.04 6.87 11.27
CA ARG A 30 -12.26 6.00 12.44
C ARG A 30 -12.54 4.56 12.02
N SER A 31 -13.35 4.34 11.00
CA SER A 31 -13.66 3.02 10.47
C SER A 31 -12.41 2.30 9.96
N PHE A 32 -11.57 2.96 9.15
CA PHE A 32 -10.29 2.40 8.72
C PHE A 32 -9.41 2.05 9.92
N THR A 33 -9.24 2.99 10.86
CA THR A 33 -8.41 2.76 12.05
C THR A 33 -8.91 1.58 12.89
N ASN A 34 -10.23 1.45 13.07
CA ASN A 34 -10.83 0.38 13.86
C ASN A 34 -10.67 -0.99 13.20
N VAL A 35 -10.85 -1.09 11.89
CA VAL A 35 -10.64 -2.35 11.14
C VAL A 35 -9.19 -2.79 11.25
N VAL A 36 -8.23 -1.87 11.13
CA VAL A 36 -6.80 -2.15 11.29
C VAL A 36 -6.48 -2.68 12.68
N LEU A 37 -7.02 -2.04 13.72
CA LEU A 37 -6.82 -2.47 15.10
C LEU A 37 -7.47 -3.83 15.38
N GLN A 38 -8.63 -4.12 14.78
CA GLN A 38 -9.31 -5.42 14.91
C GLN A 38 -8.50 -6.55 14.24
N HIS A 39 -8.00 -6.34 13.03
CA HIS A 39 -7.11 -7.31 12.37
C HIS A 39 -5.84 -7.57 13.18
N THR A 40 -5.29 -6.53 13.83
CA THR A 40 -4.09 -6.68 14.66
C THR A 40 -4.37 -7.41 15.98
N LYS A 41 -5.56 -7.22 16.58
CA LYS A 41 -5.92 -7.80 17.89
C LYS A 41 -6.45 -9.23 17.83
N ASN A 42 -7.09 -9.62 16.73
CA ASN A 42 -7.79 -10.91 16.67
C ASN A 42 -6.86 -12.13 16.59
N GLY A 43 -5.54 -11.94 16.51
CA GLY A 43 -4.57 -13.02 16.70
C GLY A 43 -4.77 -14.22 15.77
N GLU A 44 -5.52 -14.04 14.67
CA GLU A 44 -5.57 -15.03 13.61
C GLU A 44 -4.13 -15.24 13.18
N GLN A 45 -3.67 -16.49 13.16
CA GLN A 45 -2.43 -16.84 12.49
C GLN A 45 -2.63 -16.49 11.02
N VAL A 46 -2.37 -15.24 10.67
CA VAL A 46 -2.36 -14.78 9.29
C VAL A 46 -1.20 -15.55 8.68
N LYS A 47 -1.55 -16.51 7.82
CA LYS A 47 -0.58 -17.18 6.95
C LYS A 47 0.31 -16.07 6.36
N PRO A 48 1.65 -16.20 6.43
CA PRO A 48 2.54 -15.15 5.97
C PRO A 48 2.13 -14.72 4.55
N ASP A 49 1.96 -13.40 4.39
CA ASP A 49 1.46 -12.82 3.15
C ASP A 49 2.46 -13.13 2.04
N VAL A 50 2.02 -13.92 1.06
CA VAL A 50 2.83 -14.30 -0.10
C VAL A 50 2.98 -13.08 -1.00
N LEU A 51 4.22 -12.70 -1.25
CA LEU A 51 4.55 -11.63 -2.18
C LEU A 51 4.79 -12.24 -3.57
N GLY A 52 4.49 -11.46 -4.61
CA GLY A 52 4.77 -11.89 -5.98
C GLY A 52 6.27 -12.03 -6.22
N ASP A 53 6.64 -13.06 -6.98
CA ASP A 53 8.00 -13.20 -7.49
C ASP A 53 8.37 -11.97 -8.32
N THR A 54 9.59 -11.48 -8.18
CA THR A 54 10.05 -10.26 -8.85
C THR A 54 11.48 -10.39 -9.32
N SER A 55 11.84 -9.58 -10.30
CA SER A 55 13.18 -9.56 -10.88
C SER A 55 13.63 -8.12 -11.01
N TYR A 56 14.86 -7.88 -10.56
CA TYR A 56 15.51 -6.59 -10.67
C TYR A 56 16.72 -6.69 -11.58
N PHE A 57 16.79 -5.77 -12.53
CA PHE A 57 17.87 -5.70 -13.50
C PHE A 57 18.56 -4.35 -13.35
N ALA A 58 19.86 -4.38 -13.04
CA ALA A 58 20.68 -3.19 -12.98
C ALA A 58 21.97 -3.39 -13.75
N LYS A 59 22.13 -2.63 -14.84
CA LYS A 59 23.26 -2.74 -15.77
C LYS A 59 23.36 -4.18 -16.27
N ASN A 60 24.38 -4.92 -15.82
CA ASN A 60 24.67 -6.27 -16.26
C ASN A 60 24.40 -7.29 -15.14
N THR A 61 23.72 -6.89 -14.07
CA THR A 61 23.36 -7.77 -12.96
C THR A 61 21.86 -7.99 -12.95
N GLN A 62 21.45 -9.25 -12.95
CA GLN A 62 20.08 -9.67 -12.72
C GLN A 62 19.98 -10.30 -11.32
N VAL A 63 18.97 -9.88 -10.56
CA VAL A 63 18.60 -10.46 -9.27
C VAL A 63 17.15 -10.89 -9.34
N ASN A 64 16.92 -12.18 -9.19
CA ASN A 64 15.59 -12.79 -9.12
C ASN A 64 15.27 -13.08 -7.66
N LEU A 65 14.07 -12.70 -7.25
CA LEU A 65 13.53 -12.97 -5.93
C LEU A 65 12.27 -13.82 -6.09
N THR A 66 12.26 -14.98 -5.45
CA THR A 66 11.16 -15.95 -5.57
C THR A 66 10.72 -16.47 -4.22
N ARG A 67 9.49 -16.97 -4.15
CA ARG A 67 8.87 -17.50 -2.92
C ARG A 67 8.96 -16.49 -1.78
N LEU A 68 8.73 -15.22 -2.11
CA LEU A 68 8.79 -14.13 -1.18
C LEU A 68 7.58 -14.17 -0.25
N GLU A 69 7.80 -13.95 1.03
CA GLU A 69 6.72 -13.86 2.01
C GLU A 69 7.07 -12.89 3.14
N LEU A 70 6.06 -12.22 3.66
CA LEU A 70 6.21 -11.37 4.83
C LEU A 70 6.33 -12.25 6.08
N VAL A 71 7.42 -12.10 6.82
CA VAL A 71 7.68 -12.86 8.05
C VAL A 71 6.59 -12.59 9.10
N LYS A 72 6.10 -11.35 9.12
CA LYS A 72 4.95 -10.87 9.90
C LYS A 72 4.20 -9.84 9.09
N SER A 73 2.89 -9.75 9.25
CA SER A 73 2.14 -8.63 8.67
C SER A 73 2.69 -7.32 9.24
N PRO A 74 3.03 -6.34 8.38
CA PRO A 74 3.66 -5.11 8.84
C PRO A 74 2.69 -4.34 9.73
N THR A 75 3.21 -3.78 10.81
CA THR A 75 2.47 -2.77 11.56
C THR A 75 2.44 -1.51 10.72
N PHE A 76 1.26 -0.94 10.52
CA PHE A 76 1.12 0.34 9.83
C PHE A 76 0.36 1.33 10.69
N HIS A 77 0.78 2.59 10.58
CA HIS A 77 0.13 3.69 11.26
C HIS A 77 -0.43 4.65 10.21
N VAL A 78 -1.74 4.88 10.26
CA VAL A 78 -2.41 5.84 9.39
C VAL A 78 -2.07 7.24 9.87
N GLN A 79 -1.33 8.00 9.06
CA GLN A 79 -0.92 9.36 9.36
C GLN A 79 -1.97 10.38 8.88
N ASN A 80 -2.49 10.16 7.68
CA ASN A 80 -3.53 11.02 7.11
C ASN A 80 -4.46 10.21 6.21
N LEU A 81 -5.74 10.59 6.21
CA LEU A 81 -6.75 10.10 5.28
C LEU A 81 -7.56 11.29 4.81
N SER A 82 -7.56 11.55 3.52
CA SER A 82 -8.36 12.60 2.90
C SER A 82 -9.27 11.97 1.87
N LEU A 83 -10.53 12.40 1.88
CA LEU A 83 -11.53 12.00 0.90
C LEU A 83 -11.91 13.25 0.12
N ASP A 84 -11.69 13.20 -1.18
CA ASP A 84 -12.20 14.18 -2.13
C ASP A 84 -13.40 13.54 -2.83
N LEU A 85 -14.60 13.98 -2.44
CA LEU A 85 -15.84 13.47 -3.01
C LEU A 85 -16.10 14.03 -4.41
N LYS A 86 -15.53 15.20 -4.74
CA LYS A 86 -15.66 15.82 -6.07
C LYS A 86 -14.92 14.98 -7.11
N SER A 87 -13.72 14.53 -6.77
CA SER A 87 -12.92 13.65 -7.64
C SER A 87 -13.12 12.16 -7.36
N MET A 88 -14.00 11.79 -6.43
CA MET A 88 -14.13 10.42 -5.88
C MET A 88 -12.79 9.79 -5.50
N ALA A 89 -11.85 10.58 -4.95
CA ALA A 89 -10.53 10.12 -4.59
C ALA A 89 -10.38 9.94 -3.08
N LEU A 90 -9.73 8.84 -2.68
CA LEU A 90 -9.29 8.60 -1.32
C LEU A 90 -7.76 8.65 -1.28
N SER A 91 -7.22 9.65 -0.58
CA SER A 91 -5.78 9.78 -0.33
C SER A 91 -5.44 9.24 1.05
N LEU A 92 -4.74 8.11 1.11
CA LEU A 92 -4.22 7.53 2.35
C LEU A 92 -2.71 7.74 2.43
N ARG A 93 -2.25 8.35 3.52
CA ARG A 93 -0.85 8.35 3.92
C ARG A 93 -0.68 7.50 5.16
N CYS A 94 0.12 6.45 5.05
CA CYS A 94 0.48 5.59 6.16
C CYS A 94 2.01 5.45 6.25
N SER A 95 2.51 5.27 7.47
CA SER A 95 3.87 4.79 7.69
C SER A 95 3.84 3.29 7.90
N LEU A 96 4.66 2.58 7.13
CA LEU A 96 4.99 1.19 7.37
C LEU A 96 6.04 1.15 8.49
N GLY A 97 5.82 0.29 9.48
CA GLY A 97 6.82 -0.07 10.48
C GLY A 97 7.89 -0.97 9.89
N GLU A 98 8.45 -1.84 10.72
CA GLU A 98 9.42 -2.84 10.28
C GLU A 98 8.78 -3.85 9.32
N VAL A 99 9.31 -3.93 8.10
CA VAL A 99 8.88 -4.88 7.07
C VAL A 99 9.99 -5.92 6.90
N ASN A 100 9.71 -7.16 7.29
CA ASN A 100 10.65 -8.27 7.17
C ASN A 100 10.15 -9.24 6.10
N VAL A 101 10.99 -9.49 5.10
CA VAL A 101 10.69 -10.34 3.95
C VAL A 101 11.68 -11.49 3.94
N ARG A 102 11.17 -12.72 3.82
CA ARG A 102 11.98 -13.91 3.58
C ARG A 102 11.70 -14.50 2.20
N GLY A 103 12.66 -15.19 1.64
CA GLY A 103 12.49 -15.89 0.36
C GLY A 103 13.80 -16.42 -0.21
N ILE A 104 13.84 -16.63 -1.51
CA ILE A 104 15.00 -17.15 -2.23
C ILE A 104 15.47 -16.08 -3.22
N TYR A 105 16.78 -15.80 -3.22
CA TYR A 105 17.39 -14.99 -4.26
C TYR A 105 18.25 -15.84 -5.20
N SER A 106 18.29 -15.45 -6.46
CA SER A 106 19.26 -15.92 -7.45
C SER A 106 19.79 -14.70 -8.18
N ALA A 107 21.11 -14.51 -8.16
CA ALA A 107 21.78 -13.36 -8.72
C ALA A 107 22.92 -13.79 -9.63
N TYR A 108 23.02 -13.16 -10.80
CA TYR A 108 24.17 -13.34 -11.67
C TYR A 108 24.50 -12.03 -12.38
N ASN A 109 25.76 -11.90 -12.77
CA ASN A 109 26.23 -10.78 -13.57
C ASN A 109 26.64 -11.30 -14.94
N GLU A 110 26.04 -10.79 -16.01
CA GLU A 110 26.26 -11.26 -17.39
C GLU A 110 27.73 -11.17 -17.81
N ASN A 111 28.42 -10.06 -17.49
CA ASN A 111 29.83 -9.90 -17.85
C ASN A 111 30.69 -10.94 -17.13
N LEU A 112 30.46 -11.11 -15.82
CA LEU A 112 31.20 -12.10 -15.04
C LEU A 112 30.86 -13.50 -15.52
N PHE A 113 29.59 -13.80 -15.77
CA PHE A 113 29.10 -15.10 -16.22
C PHE A 113 29.72 -15.53 -17.56
N ASN A 114 29.88 -14.57 -18.48
CA ASN A 114 30.55 -14.80 -19.77
C ASN A 114 32.05 -15.12 -19.62
N LEU A 115 32.69 -14.65 -18.55
CA LEU A 115 34.11 -14.93 -18.25
C LEU A 115 34.27 -16.21 -17.42
N ILE A 116 33.39 -16.38 -16.43
CA ILE A 116 33.34 -17.49 -15.48
C ILE A 116 31.85 -17.72 -15.16
N PRO A 117 31.24 -18.86 -15.52
CA PRO A 117 29.80 -19.08 -15.36
C PRO A 117 29.44 -19.32 -13.89
N VAL A 118 29.41 -18.23 -13.12
CA VAL A 118 29.08 -18.22 -11.69
C VAL A 118 27.76 -17.49 -11.44
N MET A 119 26.94 -18.09 -10.60
CA MET A 119 25.70 -17.52 -10.08
C MET A 119 25.67 -17.67 -8.57
N ALA A 120 25.05 -16.72 -7.88
CA ALA A 120 24.83 -16.77 -6.44
C ALA A 120 23.37 -17.09 -6.17
N GLU A 121 23.12 -18.16 -5.43
CA GLU A 121 21.78 -18.51 -4.97
C GLU A 121 21.77 -18.64 -3.46
N GLY A 122 20.69 -18.24 -2.83
CA GLY A 122 20.56 -18.36 -1.39
C GLY A 122 19.23 -17.87 -0.87
N HIS A 123 19.16 -17.75 0.45
CA HIS A 123 17.99 -17.26 1.16
C HIS A 123 18.13 -15.78 1.49
N VAL A 124 17.05 -15.04 1.28
CA VAL A 124 16.85 -13.72 1.89
C VAL A 124 16.13 -13.98 3.21
N VAL A 125 16.67 -13.46 4.31
CA VAL A 125 16.16 -13.66 5.68
C VAL A 125 16.01 -12.31 6.35
#